data_AF-A0A1Y3SDV1-F1
#
_entry.id   AF-A0A1Y3SDV1-F1
#
_cell.length_a   1.000
_cell.length_b   1.000
_cell.length_c   1.000
_cell.angle_alpha   90.00
_cell.angle_beta   90.00
_cell.angle_gamma   90.00
#
_symmetry.space_group_name_H-M   'P 1'
#
loop_
_entity.id
_entity.type
_entity.pdbx_description
1 polymer ?
#
loop_
_entity_poly.entity_id
_entity_poly.type
_entity_poly.pdbx_seq_one_letter_code
_entity_poly.pdbx_strand_id
1 'polypeptide(L)'
;MEEDTCARSCIDCGSAACNDLNHSDAFPPFCLSKNLEQEVLEEAVACYQEADNHAAMVAAAQVECEHYCQYTRVQEIVEFAKKLGFHKLGIATCVGHDSMFYKYSDALVTTLVAKDRVLGHNPAAALYNAESYYKSKLFGPETT
;
A
#
# COMPACT_ATOMS: atom_id res chain seq x y z
N MET A 1 31.68 -20.85 11.96
CA MET A 1 30.35 -20.56 11.42
C MET A 1 30.33 -19.07 11.19
N GLU A 2 30.48 -18.65 9.94
CA GLU A 2 30.21 -17.26 9.57
C GLU A 2 28.72 -17.04 9.79
N GLU A 3 28.37 -16.07 10.64
CA GLU A 3 26.98 -15.64 10.80
C GLU A 3 26.52 -15.06 9.47
N ASP A 4 25.60 -15.75 8.82
CA ASP A 4 24.92 -15.26 7.63
C ASP A 4 24.11 -14.03 8.05
N THR A 5 24.65 -12.84 7.79
CA THR A 5 24.02 -11.56 8.15
C THR A 5 22.76 -11.39 7.33
N CYS A 6 21.63 -11.84 7.87
CA CYS A 6 20.31 -11.63 7.29
C CYS A 6 20.05 -10.12 7.13
N ALA A 7 19.88 -9.65 5.89
CA ALA A 7 19.59 -8.26 5.58
C ALA A 7 18.15 -7.94 6.01
N ARG A 8 18.01 -7.22 7.12
CA ARG A 8 16.71 -6.79 7.66
C ARG A 8 16.19 -5.56 6.92
N SER A 9 14.87 -5.47 6.79
CA SER A 9 14.17 -4.38 6.10
C SER A 9 12.98 -3.87 6.92
N CYS A 10 12.18 -2.95 6.36
CA CYS A 10 10.99 -2.42 7.02
C CYS A 10 10.00 -3.50 7.48
N ILE A 11 9.95 -4.66 6.84
CA ILE A 11 9.08 -5.78 7.25
C ILE A 11 9.52 -6.40 8.60
N ASP A 12 10.79 -6.23 8.96
CA ASP A 12 11.39 -6.73 10.20
C ASP A 12 11.38 -5.68 11.32
N CYS A 13 10.85 -4.48 11.05
CA CYS A 13 10.85 -3.36 11.99
C CYS A 13 9.70 -3.46 12.99
N GLY A 14 10.02 -3.74 14.25
CA GLY A 14 9.05 -3.75 15.36
C GLY A 14 9.09 -2.52 16.28
N SER A 15 9.99 -1.55 16.04
CA SER A 15 10.19 -0.46 17.00
C SER A 15 9.12 0.63 16.95
N ALA A 16 8.45 0.79 15.80
CA ALA A 16 7.47 1.85 15.54
C ALA A 16 7.94 3.27 15.96
N ALA A 17 9.26 3.50 16.05
CA ALA A 17 9.85 4.75 16.53
C ALA A 17 9.50 5.95 15.62
N CYS A 18 9.09 5.68 14.38
CA CYS A 18 8.56 6.70 13.47
C CYS A 18 7.31 7.41 13.99
N ASN A 19 6.58 6.82 14.95
CA ASN A 19 5.39 7.42 15.55
C ASN A 19 5.71 8.52 16.58
N ASP A 20 6.94 8.54 17.11
CA ASP A 20 7.42 9.58 18.02
C ASP A 20 8.84 9.99 17.64
N LEU A 21 8.91 11.01 16.78
CA LEU A 21 10.16 11.54 16.24
C LEU A 21 11.09 12.15 17.31
N ASN A 22 10.61 12.31 18.55
CA ASN A 22 11.41 12.85 19.66
C ASN A 22 12.35 11.81 20.28
N HIS A 23 12.21 10.53 19.95
CA HIS A 23 13.06 9.45 20.47
C HIS A 23 13.93 8.83 19.36
N SER A 24 15.01 9.54 18.99
CA SER A 24 15.95 9.11 17.95
C SER A 24 16.62 7.75 18.21
N ASP A 25 16.71 7.35 19.48
CA ASP A 25 17.46 6.18 19.92
C ASP A 25 16.66 4.87 19.79
N ALA A 26 15.38 4.98 19.41
CA ALA A 26 14.47 3.84 19.23
C ALA A 26 14.45 3.29 17.78
N PHE A 27 15.18 3.89 16.84
CA PHE A 27 15.24 3.42 15.45
C PHE A 27 16.25 2.27 15.30
N PRO A 28 15.90 1.17 14.60
CA PRO A 28 16.84 0.08 14.39
C PRO A 28 17.97 0.48 13.43
N PRO A 29 19.15 -0.17 13.50
CA PRO A 29 20.29 0.16 12.64
C PRO A 29 20.02 0.03 11.14
N PHE A 30 19.07 -0.81 10.74
CA PHE A 30 18.65 -1.02 9.35
C PHE A 30 17.56 -0.04 8.89
N CYS A 31 17.20 0.95 9.72
CA CYS A 31 16.16 1.91 9.38
C CYS A 31 16.58 2.80 8.20
N LEU A 32 15.87 2.67 7.09
CA LEU A 32 16.16 3.44 5.88
C LEU A 32 16.08 4.95 6.11
N SER A 33 15.14 5.42 6.94
CA SER A 33 14.96 6.86 7.17
C SER A 33 16.05 7.51 8.03
N LYS A 34 16.85 6.74 8.79
CA LYS A 34 18.01 7.27 9.53
C LYS A 34 19.30 7.25 8.71
N ASN A 35 19.40 6.34 7.74
CA ASN A 35 20.57 6.13 6.92
C ASN A 35 20.37 6.61 5.47
N LEU A 36 19.33 7.39 5.21
CA LEU A 36 19.11 7.98 3.89
C LEU A 36 20.04 9.17 3.73
N GLU A 37 20.72 9.23 2.59
CA GLU A 37 21.48 10.42 2.20
C GLU A 37 20.55 11.64 2.19
N GLN A 38 21.01 12.74 2.79
CA GLN A 38 20.18 13.94 2.98
C GLN A 38 19.68 14.51 1.64
N GLU A 39 20.51 14.45 0.60
CA GLU A 39 20.16 14.87 -0.75
C GLU A 39 18.99 14.05 -1.32
N VAL A 40 19.01 12.73 -1.14
CA VAL A 40 17.91 11.84 -1.58
C VAL A 40 16.62 12.12 -0.83
N LEU A 41 16.71 12.44 0.47
CA LEU A 41 15.54 12.84 1.26
C LEU A 41 14.94 14.15 0.72
N GLU A 42 15.78 15.15 0.45
CA GLU A 42 15.35 16.44 -0.07
C GLU A 42 14.70 16.32 -1.44
N GLU A 43 15.27 15.51 -2.34
CA GLU A 43 14.68 15.18 -3.64
C GLU A 43 13.32 14.49 -3.49
N ALA A 44 13.22 13.47 -2.63
CA ALA A 44 11.97 12.75 -2.41
C ALA A 44 10.87 13.66 -1.83
N VAL A 45 11.23 14.56 -0.91
CA VAL A 45 10.28 15.55 -0.35
C VAL A 45 9.87 16.58 -1.41
N ALA A 46 10.80 16.99 -2.28
CA ALA A 46 10.50 17.93 -3.36
C ALA A 46 9.47 17.37 -4.35
N CYS A 47 9.45 16.06 -4.61
CA CYS A 47 8.45 15.42 -5.47
C CYS A 47 7.01 15.65 -5.02
N TYR A 48 6.74 15.89 -3.73
CA TYR A 48 5.40 16.22 -3.24
C TYR A 48 4.89 17.60 -3.69
N GLN A 49 5.75 18.44 -4.26
CA GLN A 49 5.38 19.73 -4.85
C GLN A 49 4.99 19.63 -6.33
N GLU A 50 5.26 18.51 -6.99
CA GLU A 50 4.79 18.26 -8.35
C GLU A 50 3.26 18.20 -8.35
N ALA A 51 2.61 18.81 -9.35
CA ALA A 51 1.17 19.05 -9.32
C ALA A 51 0.33 17.79 -9.06
N ASP A 52 0.63 16.69 -9.77
CA ASP A 52 -0.11 15.43 -9.65
C ASP A 52 0.16 14.74 -8.30
N ASN A 53 1.43 14.74 -7.86
CA ASN A 53 1.82 14.17 -6.56
C ASN A 53 1.20 14.97 -5.41
N HIS A 54 1.18 16.29 -5.52
CA HIS A 54 0.60 17.19 -4.54
C HIS A 54 -0.91 16.96 -4.41
N ALA A 55 -1.62 16.89 -5.56
CA ALA A 55 -3.04 16.60 -5.59
C ALA A 55 -3.36 15.24 -4.97
N ALA A 56 -2.60 14.19 -5.32
CA ALA A 56 -2.73 12.87 -4.73
C ALA A 56 -2.46 12.87 -3.22
N MET A 57 -1.39 13.53 -2.77
CA MET A 57 -1.06 13.65 -1.34
C MET A 57 -2.20 14.31 -0.56
N VAL A 58 -2.71 15.45 -1.04
CA VAL A 58 -3.81 16.18 -0.38
C VAL A 58 -5.08 15.34 -0.35
N ALA A 59 -5.42 14.67 -1.45
CA ALA A 59 -6.60 13.79 -1.51
C ALA A 59 -6.48 12.62 -0.51
N ALA A 60 -5.31 11.97 -0.43
CA ALA A 60 -5.06 10.89 0.52
C ALA A 60 -5.18 11.37 1.97
N ALA A 61 -4.52 12.49 2.32
CA ALA A 61 -4.58 13.06 3.66
C ALA A 61 -6.02 13.46 4.06
N GLN A 62 -6.80 13.99 3.12
CA GLN A 62 -8.21 14.31 3.36
C GLN A 62 -9.05 13.07 3.61
N VAL A 63 -8.91 12.01 2.80
CA VAL A 63 -9.65 10.74 3.00
C VAL A 63 -9.34 10.14 4.36
N GLU A 64 -8.07 10.10 4.73
CA GLU A 64 -7.66 9.61 6.06
C GLU A 64 -8.29 10.48 7.16
N CYS A 65 -8.13 11.81 7.10
CA CYS A 65 -8.67 12.71 8.11
C CYS A 65 -10.20 12.61 8.26
N GLU A 66 -10.93 12.49 7.16
CA GLU A 66 -12.40 12.46 7.15
C GLU A 66 -12.97 11.10 7.55
N HIS A 67 -12.24 10.00 7.33
CA HIS A 67 -12.78 8.64 7.41
C HIS A 67 -11.93 7.64 8.21
N TYR A 68 -10.95 8.14 8.97
CA TYR A 68 -10.05 7.31 9.77
C TYR A 68 -10.80 6.29 10.64
N CYS A 69 -10.46 5.02 10.49
CA CYS A 69 -11.12 3.88 11.16
C CYS A 69 -12.64 3.75 10.94
N GLN A 70 -13.21 4.48 9.98
CA GLN A 70 -14.62 4.40 9.63
C GLN A 70 -14.84 3.66 8.30
N TYR A 71 -13.96 3.91 7.32
CA TYR A 71 -14.06 3.30 5.99
C TYR A 71 -13.16 2.08 5.86
N THR A 72 -13.61 1.08 5.10
CA THR A 72 -12.74 0.02 4.60
C THR A 72 -11.78 0.59 3.56
N ARG A 73 -10.65 -0.09 3.32
CA ARG A 73 -9.68 0.33 2.30
C ARG A 73 -10.29 0.51 0.90
N VAL A 74 -11.28 -0.32 0.53
CA VAL A 74 -12.01 -0.16 -0.75
C VAL A 74 -12.81 1.14 -0.76
N GLN A 75 -13.48 1.49 0.34
CA GLN A 75 -14.22 2.75 0.46
C GLN A 75 -13.28 3.96 0.44
N GLU A 76 -12.13 3.88 1.13
CA GLU A 76 -11.09 4.92 1.10
C GLU A 76 -10.58 5.14 -0.33
N ILE A 77 -10.32 4.07 -1.10
CA ILE A 77 -9.90 4.17 -2.51
C ILE A 77 -10.97 4.82 -3.38
N VAL A 78 -12.24 4.47 -3.17
CA VAL A 78 -13.35 5.08 -3.91
C VAL A 78 -13.43 6.57 -3.61
N GLU A 79 -13.27 6.99 -2.35
CA GLU A 79 -13.31 8.40 -1.98
C GLU A 79 -12.11 9.19 -2.49
N PHE A 80 -10.91 8.59 -2.39
CA PHE A 80 -9.69 9.14 -2.96
C PHE A 80 -9.84 9.39 -4.46
N ALA A 81 -10.38 8.41 -5.19
CA ALA A 81 -10.60 8.52 -6.62
C ALA A 81 -11.59 9.64 -6.98
N LYS A 82 -12.67 9.82 -6.19
CA LYS A 82 -13.61 10.93 -6.40
C LYS A 82 -12.94 12.29 -6.19
N LYS A 83 -12.14 12.45 -5.14
CA LYS A 83 -11.43 13.71 -4.85
C LYS A 83 -10.47 14.11 -5.98
N LEU A 84 -9.89 13.14 -6.67
CA LEU A 84 -9.04 13.35 -7.85
C LEU A 84 -9.81 13.44 -9.18
N GLY A 85 -11.14 13.34 -9.16
CA GLY A 85 -11.94 13.40 -10.39
C GLY A 85 -11.78 12.15 -11.28
N PHE A 86 -11.33 11.02 -10.72
CA PHE A 86 -11.25 9.78 -11.48
C PHE A 86 -12.63 9.17 -11.67
N HIS A 87 -13.01 8.99 -12.93
CA HIS A 87 -14.30 8.43 -13.30
C HIS A 87 -14.23 6.93 -13.67
N LYS A 88 -13.03 6.39 -13.86
CA LYS A 88 -12.80 5.00 -14.27
C LYS A 88 -11.67 4.40 -13.43
N LEU A 89 -12.00 3.35 -12.67
CA LEU A 89 -11.05 2.58 -11.87
C LEU A 89 -10.99 1.16 -12.42
N GLY A 90 -9.79 0.69 -12.75
CA GLY A 90 -9.56 -0.66 -13.26
C GLY A 90 -9.42 -1.66 -12.12
N ILE A 91 -10.21 -2.74 -12.15
CA ILE A 91 -9.93 -3.97 -11.38
C ILE A 91 -9.53 -5.03 -12.39
N ALA A 92 -8.24 -5.19 -12.56
CA ALA A 92 -7.71 -5.89 -13.71
C ALA A 92 -7.41 -7.37 -13.35
N THR A 93 -7.88 -8.28 -14.20
CA THR A 93 -7.97 -9.72 -13.92
C THR A 93 -7.00 -10.56 -14.73
N CYS A 94 -6.33 -10.03 -15.76
CA CYS A 94 -5.29 -10.77 -16.48
C CYS A 94 -4.40 -9.79 -17.24
N VAL A 95 -3.12 -10.15 -17.42
CA VAL A 95 -2.12 -9.35 -18.17
C VAL A 95 -2.65 -8.78 -19.48
N GLY A 96 -3.51 -9.51 -20.21
CA GLY A 96 -4.10 -9.02 -21.46
C GLY A 96 -5.08 -7.88 -21.24
N HIS A 97 -5.97 -7.96 -20.25
CA HIS A 97 -6.90 -6.89 -19.91
C HIS A 97 -6.17 -5.69 -19.31
N ASP A 98 -5.22 -5.93 -18.40
CA ASP A 98 -4.36 -4.90 -17.81
C ASP A 98 -3.68 -4.11 -18.94
N SER A 99 -2.97 -4.79 -19.83
CA SER A 99 -2.20 -4.16 -20.92
C SER A 99 -3.10 -3.35 -21.87
N MET A 100 -4.29 -3.86 -22.19
CA MET A 100 -5.22 -3.17 -23.08
C MET A 100 -5.85 -1.97 -22.37
N PHE A 101 -6.23 -2.09 -21.11
CA PHE A 101 -6.79 -0.98 -20.35
C PHE A 101 -5.75 0.11 -20.12
N TYR A 102 -4.50 -0.24 -19.76
CA TYR A 102 -3.38 0.70 -19.71
C TYR A 102 -3.15 1.40 -21.04
N LYS A 103 -3.19 0.67 -22.16
CA LYS A 103 -2.93 1.23 -23.49
C LYS A 103 -4.00 2.23 -23.96
N TYR A 104 -5.26 2.01 -23.62
CA TYR A 104 -6.38 2.82 -24.13
C TYR A 104 -7.00 3.75 -23.08
N SER A 105 -6.51 3.75 -21.85
CA SER A 105 -6.97 4.68 -20.82
C SER A 105 -6.17 5.97 -20.90
N ASP A 106 -6.86 7.09 -21.15
CA ASP A 106 -6.29 8.43 -21.01
C ASP A 106 -6.11 8.84 -19.53
N ALA A 107 -6.68 8.08 -18.60
CA ALA A 107 -6.55 8.29 -17.16
C ALA A 107 -5.45 7.40 -16.57
N LEU A 108 -4.81 7.86 -15.49
CA LEU A 108 -3.86 7.06 -14.71
C LEU A 108 -4.56 5.81 -14.16
N VAL A 109 -3.99 4.64 -14.44
CA VAL A 109 -4.52 3.35 -14.01
C VAL A 109 -3.54 2.70 -13.05
N THR A 110 -4.05 1.99 -12.05
CA THR A 110 -3.26 1.07 -11.22
C THR A 110 -4.05 -0.22 -10.97
N THR A 111 -3.35 -1.35 -10.85
CA THR A 111 -3.98 -2.66 -10.59
C THR A 111 -4.18 -2.82 -9.08
N LEU A 112 -5.42 -2.64 -8.60
CA LEU A 112 -5.75 -2.76 -7.17
C LEU A 112 -5.67 -4.20 -6.66
N VAL A 113 -6.09 -5.17 -7.47
CA VAL A 113 -6.10 -6.58 -7.10
C VAL A 113 -5.56 -7.40 -8.26
N ALA A 114 -4.36 -7.95 -8.09
CA ALA A 114 -3.78 -8.84 -9.08
C ALA A 114 -4.50 -10.19 -9.06
N LYS A 115 -4.75 -10.76 -10.24
CA LYS A 115 -5.29 -12.11 -10.37
C LYS A 115 -4.40 -13.12 -9.66
N ASP A 116 -5.04 -13.96 -8.85
CA ASP A 116 -4.43 -15.12 -8.23
C ASP A 116 -4.82 -16.41 -8.98
N ARG A 117 -3.82 -17.25 -9.28
CA ARG A 117 -4.06 -18.60 -9.83
C ARG A 117 -4.55 -19.58 -8.76
N VAL A 118 -4.21 -19.35 -7.49
CA VAL A 118 -4.67 -20.16 -6.35
C VAL A 118 -6.20 -20.08 -6.22
N LEU A 119 -6.79 -18.93 -6.52
CA LEU A 119 -8.24 -18.69 -6.40
C LEU A 119 -9.01 -18.84 -7.72
N GLY A 120 -8.46 -19.57 -8.71
CA GLY A 120 -9.14 -19.80 -9.98
C GLY A 120 -9.48 -18.52 -10.74
N HIS A 121 -8.64 -17.48 -10.58
CA HIS A 121 -8.82 -16.17 -11.23
C HIS A 121 -9.94 -15.31 -10.64
N ASN A 122 -10.47 -15.69 -9.48
CA ASN A 122 -11.42 -14.90 -8.71
C ASN A 122 -10.74 -14.34 -7.45
N PRO A 123 -10.08 -13.17 -7.53
CA PRO A 123 -9.41 -12.61 -6.37
C PRO A 123 -10.37 -12.25 -5.23
N ALA A 124 -11.65 -11.99 -5.52
CA ALA A 124 -12.67 -11.74 -4.50
C ALA A 124 -13.04 -13.01 -3.69
N ALA A 125 -12.69 -14.20 -4.17
CA ALA A 125 -12.94 -15.45 -3.44
C ALA A 125 -12.23 -15.51 -2.08
N ALA A 126 -11.11 -14.82 -1.91
CA ALA A 126 -10.44 -14.69 -0.61
C ALA A 126 -11.33 -13.94 0.40
N LEU A 127 -12.04 -12.91 -0.06
CA LEU A 127 -12.93 -12.11 0.78
C LEU A 127 -14.19 -12.89 1.14
N TYR A 128 -14.86 -13.50 0.16
CA TYR A 128 -16.10 -14.25 0.40
C TYR A 128 -15.92 -15.47 1.29
N ASN A 129 -14.73 -16.07 1.26
CA ASN A 129 -14.40 -17.26 2.04
C ASN A 129 -13.42 -16.96 3.17
N ALA A 130 -13.29 -15.68 3.55
CA ALA A 130 -12.36 -15.24 4.58
C ALA A 130 -12.65 -15.95 5.91
N GLU A 131 -13.93 -16.00 6.30
CA GLU A 131 -14.37 -16.65 7.55
C GLU A 131 -14.60 -18.16 7.42
N SER A 132 -14.30 -18.77 6.27
CA SER A 132 -14.55 -20.19 6.01
C SER A 132 -13.30 -20.91 5.52
N TYR A 133 -13.25 -21.24 4.23
CA TYR A 133 -12.21 -22.06 3.62
C TYR A 133 -10.80 -21.45 3.75
N TYR A 134 -10.70 -20.12 3.80
CA TYR A 134 -9.42 -19.41 3.93
C TYR A 134 -9.13 -18.89 5.35
N LYS A 135 -10.00 -19.17 6.34
CA LYS A 135 -9.88 -18.61 7.70
C LYS A 135 -8.50 -18.86 8.33
N SER A 136 -8.05 -20.11 8.32
CA SER A 136 -6.74 -20.48 8.87
C SER A 136 -5.55 -19.94 8.08
N LYS A 137 -5.72 -19.69 6.78
CA LYS A 137 -4.67 -19.10 5.93
C LYS A 137 -4.55 -17.59 6.08
N LEU A 138 -5.67 -16.90 6.34
CA LEU A 138 -5.73 -15.44 6.44
C LEU A 138 -5.50 -14.92 7.86
N PHE A 139 -6.01 -15.64 8.88
CA PHE A 139 -5.99 -15.18 10.27
C PHE A 139 -5.08 -16.01 11.19
N GLY A 140 -4.44 -17.06 10.65
CA GLY A 140 -3.62 -17.99 11.43
C GLY A 140 -4.45 -18.96 12.27
N PRO A 141 -3.79 -19.86 13.04
CA PRO A 141 -4.48 -20.74 13.98
C PRO A 141 -5.05 -19.94 15.14
N GLU A 142 -6.30 -20.22 15.53
CA GLU A 142 -6.90 -19.62 16.73
C GLU A 142 -6.10 -20.07 17.97
N THR A 143 -5.38 -19.14 18.60
CA THR A 143 -4.74 -19.37 19.89
C THR A 143 -5.83 -19.54 20.93
N THR A 144 -6.04 -20.79 21.34
CA THR A 144 -6.92 -21.19 22.45
C THR A 144 -6.23 -20.97 23.80
#